data_AF-A0A2X3CS72-F1
#
_entry.id   AF-A0A2X3CS72-F1
#
_cell.length_a   1.000
_cell.length_b   1.000
_cell.length_c   1.000
_cell.angle_alpha   90.00
_cell.angle_beta   90.00
_cell.angle_gamma   90.00
#
_symmetry.space_group_name_H-M   'P 1'
#
loop_
_entity.id
_entity.type
_entity.pdbx_description
1 polymer ?
#
loop_
_entity_poly.entity_id
_entity_poly.type
_entity_poly.pdbx_seq_one_letter_code
_entity_poly.pdbx_strand_id
1 'polypeptide(L)'
;MSDQTFDAPVWHHGKALRKGYTTGSCATAAAKVAALMVMRQHLIHQVSIVTPSGVTLCLNVESPHVEGQQAVAAIRKDGGDDVDATHGMLIFARVTLNDSGEISLQGGEGIGTVTRKGIGLPTGSPAINRTPRHTIETAVREAIGPTRGAQVEIFARKARFARKKPITPGWGSSAGSRLSAPRGIVTPMSEESWKRSLSLELRIKRAAGLERVVLVPGNHGERFVREQMGIDRRWWSP
;
A
#
# COMPACT_ATOMS: atom_id res chain seq x y z
N MET A 1 5.16 20.46 -21.67
CA MET A 1 5.13 19.16 -20.96
C MET A 1 6.12 19.27 -19.81
N SER A 2 5.66 19.62 -18.61
CA SER A 2 6.56 19.78 -17.46
C SER A 2 6.87 18.40 -16.89
N ASP A 3 8.12 17.94 -17.05
CA ASP A 3 8.67 16.84 -16.28
C ASP A 3 8.49 17.13 -14.79
N GLN A 4 7.47 16.55 -14.17
CA GLN A 4 7.38 16.53 -12.72
C GLN A 4 8.36 15.47 -12.22
N THR A 5 9.61 15.86 -12.10
CA THR A 5 10.63 15.09 -11.38
C THR A 5 10.12 14.79 -9.98
N PHE A 6 10.27 13.53 -9.54
CA PHE A 6 9.89 13.09 -8.20
C PHE A 6 10.45 14.01 -7.10
N ASP A 7 11.69 14.46 -7.31
CA ASP A 7 12.45 15.27 -6.37
C ASP A 7 11.99 16.73 -6.28
N ALA A 8 11.12 17.18 -7.20
CA ALA A 8 10.58 18.53 -7.14
C ALA A 8 9.66 18.69 -5.91
N PRO A 9 9.95 19.64 -4.99
CA PRO A 9 9.18 19.83 -3.77
C PRO A 9 7.79 20.40 -4.06
N VAL A 10 6.86 20.17 -3.14
CA VAL A 10 5.53 20.79 -3.13
C VAL A 10 5.52 21.92 -2.11
N TRP A 11 5.09 23.11 -2.51
CA TRP A 11 5.07 24.27 -1.63
C TRP A 11 3.73 24.37 -0.89
N HIS A 12 3.78 24.50 0.44
CA HIS A 12 2.59 24.69 1.28
C HIS A 12 2.90 25.71 2.38
N HIS A 13 2.15 26.81 2.44
CA HIS A 13 2.37 27.94 3.35
C HIS A 13 3.85 28.40 3.46
N GLY A 14 4.54 28.51 2.31
CA GLY A 14 5.94 28.95 2.27
C GLY A 14 6.98 27.90 2.70
N LYS A 15 6.55 26.68 3.07
CA LYS A 15 7.45 25.54 3.28
C LYS A 15 7.50 24.65 2.04
N ALA A 16 8.71 24.26 1.64
CA ALA A 16 8.93 23.20 0.67
C ALA A 16 8.78 21.84 1.36
N LEU A 17 7.88 21.01 0.84
CA LEU A 17 7.57 19.68 1.36
C LEU A 17 7.99 18.61 0.35
N ARG A 18 8.61 17.54 0.85
CA ARG A 18 9.08 16.40 0.07
C ARG A 18 7.96 15.40 -0.17
N LYS A 19 7.89 14.91 -1.41
CA LYS A 19 6.99 13.80 -1.78
C LYS A 19 7.53 12.48 -1.24
N GLY A 20 6.62 11.55 -0.98
CA GLY A 20 6.93 10.18 -0.64
C GLY A 20 6.42 9.21 -1.69
N TYR A 21 6.52 7.92 -1.39
CA TYR A 21 5.94 6.87 -2.20
C TYR A 21 4.99 6.00 -1.37
N THR A 22 4.01 5.45 -2.08
CA THR A 22 2.86 4.79 -1.46
C THR A 22 3.22 3.37 -1.03
N THR A 23 2.43 2.80 -0.11
CA THR A 23 2.53 1.38 0.24
C THR A 23 2.41 0.48 -1.00
N GLY A 24 1.56 0.86 -1.97
CA GLY A 24 1.39 0.14 -3.24
C GLY A 24 2.64 0.13 -4.12
N SER A 25 3.35 1.26 -4.21
CA SER A 25 4.64 1.33 -4.89
C SER A 25 5.70 0.49 -4.18
N CYS A 26 5.76 0.51 -2.84
CA CYS A 26 6.65 -0.36 -2.09
C CYS A 26 6.37 -1.84 -2.37
N ALA A 27 5.09 -2.25 -2.34
CA ALA A 27 4.69 -3.64 -2.62
C ALA A 27 5.05 -4.06 -4.06
N THR A 28 4.85 -3.17 -5.03
CA THR A 28 5.20 -3.41 -6.43
C THR A 28 6.71 -3.60 -6.59
N ALA A 29 7.51 -2.71 -6.00
CA ALA A 29 8.97 -2.81 -6.05
C ALA A 29 9.51 -4.04 -5.33
N ALA A 30 8.97 -4.36 -4.14
CA ALA A 30 9.33 -5.57 -3.41
C ALA A 30 9.01 -6.84 -4.22
N ALA A 31 7.82 -6.91 -4.83
CA ALA A 31 7.41 -8.06 -5.62
C ALA A 31 8.25 -8.20 -6.90
N LYS A 32 8.51 -7.09 -7.60
CA LYS A 32 9.38 -7.05 -8.78
C LYS A 32 10.76 -7.58 -8.47
N VAL A 33 11.40 -7.06 -7.42
CA VAL A 33 12.77 -7.47 -7.10
C VAL A 33 12.83 -8.89 -6.57
N ALA A 34 11.86 -9.34 -5.76
CA ALA A 34 11.78 -10.74 -5.35
C ALA A 34 11.64 -11.67 -6.57
N ALA A 35 10.77 -11.34 -7.53
CA ALA A 35 10.62 -12.09 -8.78
C ALA A 35 11.92 -12.13 -9.62
N LEU A 36 12.62 -10.99 -9.72
CA LEU A 36 13.92 -10.94 -10.41
C LEU A 36 14.98 -11.76 -9.69
N MET A 37 15.04 -11.70 -8.36
CA MET A 37 16.04 -12.41 -7.57
C MET A 37 15.85 -13.93 -7.65
N VAL A 38 14.61 -14.42 -7.57
CA VAL A 38 14.34 -15.86 -7.71
C VAL A 38 14.61 -16.37 -9.14
N MET A 39 14.30 -15.56 -10.17
CA MET A 39 14.60 -15.94 -11.55
C MET A 39 16.09 -15.97 -11.86
N ARG A 40 16.87 -15.05 -11.25
CA ARG A 40 18.31 -14.91 -11.51
C ARG A 40 19.19 -15.65 -10.51
N GLN A 41 18.61 -16.15 -9.42
CA GLN A 41 19.33 -16.73 -8.28
C GLN A 41 20.45 -15.81 -7.76
N HIS A 42 20.16 -14.50 -7.68
CA HIS A 42 21.12 -13.48 -7.27
C HIS A 42 20.45 -12.40 -6.43
N LEU A 43 21.16 -11.88 -5.43
CA LEU A 43 20.66 -10.81 -4.56
C LEU A 43 20.73 -9.46 -5.27
N ILE A 44 19.63 -8.71 -5.20
CA ILE A 44 19.52 -7.37 -5.79
C ILE A 44 19.25 -6.38 -4.67
N HIS A 45 20.08 -5.33 -4.59
CA HIS A 45 20.03 -4.33 -3.53
C HIS A 45 19.31 -3.03 -3.92
N GLN A 46 18.98 -2.85 -5.19
CA GLN A 46 18.23 -1.69 -5.68
C GLN A 46 17.30 -2.10 -6.82
N VAL A 47 16.11 -1.50 -6.87
CA VAL A 47 15.13 -1.76 -7.93
C VAL A 47 14.51 -0.45 -8.42
N SER A 48 14.21 -0.40 -9.73
CA SER A 48 13.44 0.68 -10.32
C SER A 48 12.03 0.21 -10.71
N ILE A 49 11.04 1.05 -10.43
CA ILE A 49 9.66 0.89 -10.88
C ILE A 49 9.14 2.18 -11.49
N VAL A 50 8.26 2.05 -12.49
CA VAL A 50 7.46 3.16 -13.00
C VAL A 50 6.13 3.14 -12.25
N THR A 51 5.78 4.24 -11.62
CA THR A 51 4.49 4.38 -10.93
C THR A 51 3.35 4.55 -11.94
N PRO A 52 2.08 4.33 -11.56
CA PRO A 52 0.95 4.63 -12.43
C PRO A 52 0.90 6.10 -12.91
N SER A 53 1.57 7.01 -12.21
CA SER A 53 1.70 8.42 -12.62
C SER A 53 2.82 8.69 -13.62
N GLY A 54 3.53 7.65 -14.11
CA GLY A 54 4.64 7.77 -15.06
C GLY A 54 5.99 8.10 -14.43
N VAL A 55 6.03 8.35 -13.12
CA VAL A 55 7.27 8.68 -12.39
C VAL A 55 8.07 7.42 -12.07
N THR A 56 9.36 7.43 -12.40
CA THR A 56 10.32 6.38 -12.04
C THR A 56 10.81 6.56 -10.60
N LEU A 57 10.71 5.50 -9.79
CA LEU A 57 11.27 5.44 -8.44
C LEU A 57 12.44 4.46 -8.42
N CYS A 58 13.57 4.88 -7.85
CA CYS A 58 14.72 4.04 -7.54
C CYS A 58 14.73 3.76 -6.03
N LEU A 59 14.54 2.49 -5.65
CA LEU A 59 14.27 2.12 -4.27
C LEU A 59 15.31 1.11 -3.78
N ASN A 60 15.83 1.35 -2.58
CA ASN A 60 16.76 0.44 -1.91
C ASN A 60 16.00 -0.78 -1.40
N VAL A 61 16.60 -1.95 -1.61
CA VAL A 61 16.05 -3.24 -1.21
C VAL A 61 16.61 -3.61 0.15
N GLU A 62 15.72 -3.90 1.08
CA GLU A 62 16.04 -4.40 2.40
C GLU A 62 15.72 -5.90 2.50
N SER A 63 16.50 -6.61 3.32
CA SER A 63 16.33 -8.05 3.56
C SER A 63 16.23 -8.91 2.28
N PRO A 64 17.09 -8.72 1.26
CA PRO A 64 17.06 -9.58 0.09
C PRO A 64 17.47 -11.00 0.48
N HIS A 65 16.69 -11.98 0.07
CA HIS A 65 16.94 -13.39 0.35
C HIS A 65 16.41 -14.25 -0.80
N VAL A 66 17.15 -15.31 -1.14
CA VAL A 66 16.77 -16.30 -2.15
C VAL A 66 17.03 -17.68 -1.57
N GLU A 67 16.04 -18.55 -1.67
CA GLU A 67 16.11 -19.95 -1.25
C GLU A 67 15.32 -20.81 -2.23
N GLY A 68 16.03 -21.63 -3.02
CA GLY A 68 15.43 -22.45 -4.06
C GLY A 68 14.57 -21.64 -5.03
N GLN A 69 13.29 -22.02 -5.15
CA GLN A 69 12.31 -21.37 -6.02
C GLN A 69 11.56 -20.20 -5.34
N GLN A 70 12.11 -19.67 -4.26
CA GLN A 70 11.53 -18.57 -3.50
C GLN A 70 12.53 -17.44 -3.31
N ALA A 71 12.03 -16.20 -3.34
CA ALA A 71 12.79 -15.04 -2.89
C ALA A 71 11.92 -14.10 -2.06
N VAL A 72 12.58 -13.35 -1.17
CA VAL A 72 11.98 -12.33 -0.32
C VAL A 72 12.74 -11.03 -0.47
N ALA A 73 11.99 -9.93 -0.52
CA ALA A 73 12.54 -8.58 -0.47
C ALA A 73 11.61 -7.66 0.30
N ALA A 74 12.18 -6.59 0.85
CA ALA A 74 11.43 -5.52 1.50
C ALA A 74 11.79 -4.16 0.94
N ILE A 75 10.81 -3.26 0.93
CA ILE A 75 11.00 -1.84 0.65
C ILE A 75 10.51 -1.06 1.86
N ARG A 76 11.36 -0.18 2.39
CA ARG A 76 10.98 0.75 3.44
C ARG A 76 10.16 1.88 2.84
N LYS A 77 8.94 2.05 3.33
CA LYS A 77 8.09 3.14 2.93
C LYS A 77 8.62 4.46 3.45
N ASP A 78 8.80 5.39 2.52
CA ASP A 78 9.07 6.79 2.82
C ASP A 78 7.82 7.61 2.47
N GLY A 79 7.20 8.19 3.49
CA GLY A 79 6.02 9.06 3.35
C GLY A 79 6.34 10.48 2.86
N GLY A 80 7.62 10.85 2.71
CA GLY A 80 7.95 12.27 2.54
C GLY A 80 7.68 13.04 3.83
N ASP A 81 7.24 14.30 3.68
CA ASP A 81 6.82 15.15 4.81
C ASP A 81 5.30 15.02 5.13
N ASP A 82 4.62 14.03 4.56
CA ASP A 82 3.22 13.74 4.88
C ASP A 82 3.12 13.04 6.24
N VAL A 83 2.12 13.40 7.03
CA VAL A 83 1.83 12.75 8.31
C VAL A 83 1.13 11.41 8.06
N ASP A 84 1.92 10.43 7.62
CA ASP A 84 1.46 9.10 7.23
C ASP A 84 1.84 8.06 8.29
N ALA A 85 0.82 7.43 8.90
CA ALA A 85 0.99 6.39 9.92
C ALA A 85 1.81 5.17 9.45
N THR A 86 1.97 5.00 8.13
CA THR A 86 2.74 3.93 7.49
C THR A 86 4.16 4.33 7.12
N HIS A 87 4.57 5.58 7.39
CA HIS A 87 5.95 6.02 7.22
C HIS A 87 6.93 5.11 7.99
N GLY A 88 8.02 4.71 7.34
CA GLY A 88 9.05 3.85 7.90
C GLY A 88 8.68 2.37 8.02
N MET A 89 7.44 1.96 7.66
CA MET A 89 7.08 0.55 7.60
C MET A 89 7.84 -0.18 6.50
N LEU A 90 8.22 -1.42 6.75
CA LEU A 90 8.78 -2.31 5.73
C LEU A 90 7.65 -3.09 5.09
N ILE A 91 7.54 -2.96 3.77
CA ILE A 91 6.61 -3.73 2.94
C ILE A 91 7.42 -4.82 2.27
N PHE A 92 7.13 -6.07 2.64
CA PHE A 92 7.76 -7.25 2.11
C PHE A 92 6.92 -7.86 0.99
N ALA A 93 7.62 -8.50 0.05
CA ALA A 93 7.04 -9.45 -0.87
C ALA A 93 7.84 -10.74 -0.82
N ARG A 94 7.13 -11.87 -0.74
CA ARG A 94 7.66 -13.21 -0.99
C ARG A 94 7.11 -13.69 -2.33
N VAL A 95 7.99 -14.09 -3.23
CA VAL A 95 7.62 -14.65 -4.54
C VAL A 95 8.12 -16.07 -4.59
N THR A 96 7.20 -17.01 -4.83
CA THR A 96 7.52 -18.43 -5.06
C THR A 96 7.13 -18.79 -6.48
N LEU A 97 8.10 -19.20 -7.29
CA LEU A 97 7.86 -19.63 -8.68
C LEU A 97 7.10 -20.95 -8.72
N ASN A 98 6.27 -21.10 -9.73
CA ASN A 98 5.60 -22.35 -10.05
C ASN A 98 5.36 -22.46 -11.57
N ASP A 99 4.80 -23.57 -12.01
CA ASP A 99 4.58 -23.88 -13.43
C ASP A 99 3.10 -23.73 -13.84
N SER A 100 2.27 -23.05 -13.06
CA SER A 100 0.83 -22.92 -13.37
C SER A 100 0.53 -21.93 -14.50
N GLY A 101 1.50 -21.07 -14.85
CA GLY A 101 1.28 -19.93 -15.75
C GLY A 101 0.52 -18.75 -15.12
N GLU A 102 0.00 -18.90 -13.90
CA GLU A 102 -0.82 -17.90 -13.23
C GLU A 102 -0.07 -17.18 -12.11
N ILE A 103 -0.36 -15.89 -11.93
CA ILE A 103 0.15 -15.10 -10.79
C ILE A 103 -0.97 -14.98 -9.76
N SER A 104 -0.77 -15.57 -8.59
CA SER A 104 -1.68 -15.43 -7.45
C SER A 104 -1.14 -14.43 -6.44
N LEU A 105 -2.03 -13.64 -5.84
CA LEU A 105 -1.66 -12.60 -4.87
C LEU A 105 -2.38 -12.80 -3.54
N GLN A 106 -1.59 -12.88 -2.47
CA GLN A 106 -2.04 -13.08 -1.10
C GLN A 106 -1.54 -11.96 -0.18
N GLY A 107 -2.27 -11.74 0.92
CA GLY A 107 -1.85 -10.83 1.99
C GLY A 107 -1.49 -11.62 3.23
N GLY A 108 -0.29 -11.39 3.75
CA GLY A 108 0.21 -11.97 4.99
C GLY A 108 0.11 -11.03 6.18
N GLU A 109 1.03 -11.18 7.14
CA GLU A 109 1.08 -10.36 8.36
C GLU A 109 1.03 -8.86 8.03
N GLY A 110 0.24 -8.11 8.79
CA GLY A 110 0.19 -6.65 8.66
C GLY A 110 -0.51 -6.14 7.40
N ILE A 111 -1.12 -7.01 6.58
CA ILE A 111 -2.09 -6.62 5.55
C ILE A 111 -3.50 -6.88 6.08
N GLY A 112 -4.38 -5.88 6.00
CA GLY A 112 -5.76 -6.01 6.48
C GLY A 112 -6.57 -6.97 5.62
N THR A 113 -7.62 -7.56 6.20
CA THR A 113 -8.65 -8.32 5.47
C THR A 113 -9.88 -7.45 5.27
N VAL A 114 -10.50 -7.52 4.10
CA VAL A 114 -11.73 -6.77 3.80
C VAL A 114 -12.89 -7.38 4.59
N THR A 115 -13.40 -6.66 5.59
CA THR A 115 -14.50 -7.13 6.45
C THR A 115 -15.85 -6.51 6.09
N ARG A 116 -15.87 -5.46 5.27
CA ARG A 116 -17.09 -4.71 4.92
C ARG A 116 -17.18 -4.48 3.41
N LYS A 117 -18.41 -4.47 2.89
CA LYS A 117 -18.72 -4.13 1.49
C LYS A 117 -18.48 -2.62 1.23
N GLY A 118 -18.42 -2.22 -0.04
CA GLY A 118 -18.30 -0.81 -0.46
C GLY A 118 -16.88 -0.33 -0.78
N ILE A 119 -15.87 -1.18 -0.61
CA ILE A 119 -14.45 -0.85 -0.84
C ILE A 119 -13.97 -1.24 -2.25
N GLY A 120 -14.82 -1.93 -3.03
CA GLY A 120 -14.45 -2.42 -4.37
C GLY A 120 -13.56 -3.66 -4.35
N LEU A 121 -13.53 -4.39 -3.23
CA LEU A 121 -12.87 -5.68 -3.06
C LEU A 121 -13.84 -6.68 -2.40
N PRO A 122 -13.74 -7.98 -2.71
CA PRO A 122 -14.54 -9.01 -2.05
C PRO A 122 -14.28 -9.08 -0.54
N THR A 123 -15.32 -9.31 0.26
CA THR A 123 -15.18 -9.62 1.69
C THR A 123 -14.34 -10.88 1.86
N GLY A 124 -13.45 -10.91 2.86
CA GLY A 124 -12.52 -12.01 3.11
C GLY A 124 -11.23 -11.94 2.29
N SER A 125 -11.15 -11.08 1.27
CA SER A 125 -9.92 -10.90 0.49
C SER A 125 -8.90 -9.99 1.17
N PRO A 126 -7.60 -10.09 0.82
CA PRO A 126 -6.59 -9.13 1.26
C PRO A 126 -6.94 -7.70 0.83
N ALA A 127 -6.73 -6.73 1.72
CA ALA A 127 -6.98 -5.30 1.52
C ALA A 127 -5.91 -4.64 0.63
N ILE A 128 -5.73 -5.22 -0.57
CA ILE A 128 -4.87 -4.77 -1.66
C ILE A 128 -5.80 -4.31 -2.79
N ASN A 129 -5.84 -3.01 -3.06
CA ASN A 129 -6.76 -2.44 -4.05
C ASN A 129 -6.37 -2.78 -5.50
N ARG A 130 -7.31 -2.60 -6.43
CA ARG A 130 -7.17 -2.90 -7.88
C ARG A 130 -5.85 -2.40 -8.48
N THR A 131 -5.48 -1.14 -8.23
CA THR A 131 -4.26 -0.56 -8.84
C THR A 131 -2.99 -1.24 -8.32
N PRO A 132 -2.72 -1.34 -6.99
CA PRO A 132 -1.60 -2.13 -6.49
C PRO A 132 -1.60 -3.59 -6.96
N ARG A 133 -2.77 -4.26 -7.05
CA ARG A 133 -2.85 -5.63 -7.58
C ARG A 133 -2.31 -5.69 -9.01
N HIS A 134 -2.81 -4.81 -9.87
CA HIS A 134 -2.41 -4.76 -11.27
C HIS A 134 -0.93 -4.43 -11.45
N THR A 135 -0.38 -3.46 -10.70
CA THR A 135 1.03 -3.10 -10.81
C THR A 135 1.95 -4.20 -10.30
N ILE A 136 1.59 -4.89 -9.22
CA ILE A 136 2.33 -6.05 -8.70
C ILE A 136 2.33 -7.17 -9.75
N GLU A 137 1.15 -7.54 -10.27
CA GLU A 137 1.02 -8.60 -11.27
C GLU A 137 1.82 -8.30 -12.53
N THR A 138 1.73 -7.07 -13.04
CA THR A 138 2.49 -6.61 -14.22
C THR A 138 3.99 -6.70 -13.98
N ALA A 139 4.47 -6.16 -12.85
CA ALA A 139 5.90 -6.14 -12.56
C ALA A 139 6.48 -7.54 -12.30
N VAL A 140 5.70 -8.45 -11.71
CA VAL A 140 6.09 -9.86 -11.54
C VAL A 140 6.07 -10.57 -12.89
N ARG A 141 5.04 -10.36 -13.72
CA ARG A 141 4.94 -10.94 -15.06
C ARG A 141 6.11 -10.54 -15.95
N GLU A 142 6.50 -9.26 -15.93
CA GLU A 142 7.70 -8.77 -16.63
C GLU A 142 8.98 -9.48 -16.18
N ALA A 143 9.08 -9.83 -14.89
CA ALA A 143 10.27 -10.47 -14.34
C ALA A 143 10.34 -11.98 -14.64
N ILE A 144 9.20 -12.69 -14.59
CA ILE A 144 9.16 -14.16 -14.71
C ILE A 144 8.85 -14.67 -16.12
N GLY A 145 8.35 -13.79 -17.00
CA GLY A 145 7.95 -14.11 -18.36
C GLY A 145 6.49 -14.60 -18.49
N PRO A 146 6.03 -14.85 -19.74
CA PRO A 146 4.62 -15.10 -20.03
C PRO A 146 4.12 -16.48 -19.61
N THR A 147 5.00 -17.47 -19.48
CA THR A 147 4.61 -18.89 -19.32
C THR A 147 4.73 -19.42 -17.90
N ARG A 148 5.57 -18.81 -17.05
CA ARG A 148 5.72 -19.23 -15.64
C ARG A 148 4.58 -18.67 -14.79
N GLY A 149 4.27 -19.36 -13.70
CA GLY A 149 3.39 -18.84 -12.66
C GLY A 149 4.18 -18.43 -11.42
N ALA A 150 3.50 -17.72 -10.51
CA ALA A 150 4.07 -17.32 -9.25
C ALA A 150 2.99 -17.15 -8.16
N GLN A 151 3.34 -17.51 -6.94
CA GLN A 151 2.61 -17.08 -5.75
C GLN A 151 3.31 -15.88 -5.13
N VAL A 152 2.59 -14.77 -5.02
CA VAL A 152 3.06 -13.52 -4.44
C VAL A 152 2.34 -13.29 -3.11
N GLU A 153 3.09 -13.24 -2.02
CA GLU A 153 2.58 -12.86 -0.70
C GLU A 153 3.13 -11.49 -0.32
N ILE A 154 2.25 -10.54 -0.02
CA ILE A 154 2.62 -9.21 0.49
C ILE A 154 2.37 -9.16 1.98
N PHE A 155 3.35 -8.72 2.76
CA PHE A 155 3.23 -8.57 4.22
C PHE A 155 3.96 -7.32 4.70
N ALA A 156 3.59 -6.77 5.84
CA ALA A 156 4.09 -5.50 6.33
C ALA A 156 4.49 -5.58 7.80
N ARG A 157 5.68 -5.03 8.15
CA ARG A 157 6.19 -5.00 9.52
C ARG A 157 6.69 -3.61 9.86
N LYS A 158 6.53 -3.17 11.11
CA LYS A 158 7.19 -1.93 11.57
C LYS A 158 8.71 -2.15 11.64
N ALA A 159 9.48 -1.15 11.20
CA ALA A 159 10.95 -1.17 11.16
C ALA A 159 11.61 -1.75 12.42
N ARG A 160 11.15 -1.32 13.60
CA ARG A 160 11.68 -1.71 14.91
C ARG A 160 11.62 -3.22 15.18
N PHE A 161 10.71 -3.93 14.52
CA PHE A 161 10.51 -5.37 14.70
C PHE A 161 11.20 -6.20 13.61
N ALA A 162 11.56 -5.60 12.48
CA ALA A 162 12.13 -6.32 11.34
C ALA A 162 13.60 -6.73 11.57
N ARG A 163 14.42 -5.90 12.23
CA ARG A 163 15.84 -6.22 12.50
C ARG A 163 16.07 -7.38 13.48
N LYS A 164 15.08 -7.69 14.33
CA LYS A 164 15.25 -8.62 15.46
C LYS A 164 14.71 -10.03 15.19
N LYS A 165 14.03 -10.26 14.06
CA LYS A 165 13.32 -11.52 13.83
C LYS A 165 13.57 -12.09 12.44
N PRO A 166 13.96 -13.36 12.33
CA PRO A 166 14.07 -14.06 11.05
C PRO A 166 12.74 -14.05 10.29
N ILE A 167 12.81 -14.18 8.97
CA ILE A 167 11.70 -14.16 8.02
C ILE A 167 10.97 -15.51 8.05
N THR A 168 10.62 -15.98 9.25
CA THR A 168 9.97 -17.28 9.45
C THR A 168 8.46 -17.15 9.18
N PRO A 169 7.83 -18.11 8.49
CA PRO A 169 6.38 -18.12 8.31
C PRO A 169 5.66 -18.23 9.66
N GLY A 170 4.57 -17.47 9.82
CA GLY A 170 3.63 -17.69 10.91
C GLY A 170 3.93 -16.92 12.20
N TRP A 171 3.84 -15.59 12.15
CA TRP A 171 3.59 -14.81 13.36
C TRP A 171 2.53 -13.74 13.08
N GLY A 172 1.48 -13.72 13.89
CA GLY A 172 0.36 -12.80 13.76
C GLY A 172 0.19 -11.98 15.04
N SER A 173 0.21 -10.66 14.88
CA SER A 173 -0.77 -9.72 15.45
C SER A 173 -0.22 -8.30 15.33
N SER A 174 -0.58 -7.63 14.24
CA SER A 174 -0.52 -6.17 14.10
C SER A 174 -1.72 -5.76 13.26
N ALA A 175 -2.44 -4.71 13.67
CA ALA A 175 -3.57 -4.17 12.94
C ALA A 175 -3.19 -3.99 11.46
N GLY A 176 -3.82 -4.76 10.57
CA GLY A 176 -3.41 -4.86 9.18
C GLY A 176 -3.58 -3.54 8.43
N SER A 177 -2.56 -3.13 7.71
CA SER A 177 -2.54 -1.94 6.85
C SER A 177 -3.22 -2.23 5.51
N ARG A 178 -3.85 -1.21 4.93
CA ARG A 178 -4.45 -1.28 3.58
C ARG A 178 -3.47 -0.76 2.54
N LEU A 179 -3.36 -1.47 1.43
CA LEU A 179 -2.60 -1.05 0.24
C LEU A 179 -3.54 -0.33 -0.72
N SER A 180 -3.51 1.00 -0.69
CA SER A 180 -4.40 1.86 -1.49
C SER A 180 -3.69 3.13 -1.94
N ALA A 181 -3.32 3.21 -3.21
CA ALA A 181 -3.00 4.48 -3.86
C ALA A 181 -2.97 4.30 -5.39
N PRO A 182 -3.78 5.07 -6.16
CA PRO A 182 -3.85 4.90 -7.61
C PRO A 182 -2.65 5.52 -8.35
N ARG A 183 -1.93 6.50 -7.76
CA ARG A 183 -0.81 7.20 -8.41
C ARG A 183 0.57 6.65 -8.10
N GLY A 184 0.72 5.89 -7.00
CA GLY A 184 2.02 5.41 -6.54
C GLY A 184 2.86 6.42 -5.72
N ILE A 185 2.50 7.71 -5.74
CA ILE A 185 3.19 8.81 -5.02
C ILE A 185 2.35 9.32 -3.85
N VAL A 186 3.02 9.64 -2.73
CA VAL A 186 2.45 10.38 -1.60
C VAL A 186 2.78 11.86 -1.79
N THR A 187 1.73 12.67 -1.85
CA THR A 187 1.84 14.14 -1.92
C THR A 187 1.36 14.71 -0.58
N PRO A 188 2.22 15.39 0.18
CA PRO A 188 1.86 15.87 1.51
C PRO A 188 0.73 16.90 1.45
N MET A 189 -0.15 16.88 2.45
CA MET A 189 -1.25 17.85 2.60
C MET A 189 -2.16 17.98 1.36
N SER A 190 -2.38 16.87 0.65
CA SER A 190 -3.16 16.88 -0.59
C SER A 190 -4.67 16.87 -0.32
N GLU A 191 -5.38 17.91 -0.80
CA GLU A 191 -6.85 17.98 -0.79
C GLU A 191 -7.49 16.78 -1.51
N GLU A 192 -6.84 16.26 -2.57
CA GLU A 192 -7.31 15.06 -3.26
C GLU A 192 -7.22 13.80 -2.40
N SER A 193 -6.20 13.69 -1.55
CA SER A 193 -6.08 12.56 -0.61
C SER A 193 -7.21 12.61 0.44
N TRP A 194 -7.54 13.80 0.93
CA TRP A 194 -8.68 14.02 1.83
C TRP A 194 -10.01 13.68 1.15
N LYS A 195 -10.29 14.23 -0.04
CA LYS A 195 -11.50 13.92 -0.84
C LYS A 195 -11.66 12.42 -1.10
N ARG A 196 -10.56 11.70 -1.37
CA ARG A 196 -10.59 10.24 -1.56
C ARG A 196 -10.91 9.49 -0.28
N SER A 197 -10.34 9.89 0.87
CA SER A 197 -10.65 9.30 2.17
C SER A 197 -12.14 9.46 2.50
N LEU A 198 -12.67 10.67 2.36
CA LEU A 198 -14.08 10.98 2.55
C LEU A 198 -14.97 10.18 1.60
N SER A 199 -14.64 10.16 0.30
CA SER A 199 -15.40 9.40 -0.70
C SER A 199 -15.47 7.90 -0.39
N LEU A 200 -14.40 7.32 0.15
CA LEU A 200 -14.36 5.91 0.55
C LEU A 200 -15.26 5.64 1.76
N GLU A 201 -15.23 6.51 2.76
CA GLU A 201 -16.10 6.43 3.93
C GLU A 201 -17.58 6.50 3.52
N LEU A 202 -17.93 7.47 2.66
CA LEU A 202 -19.29 7.63 2.14
C LEU A 202 -19.78 6.39 1.38
N ARG A 203 -18.91 5.75 0.59
CA ARG A 203 -19.24 4.49 -0.11
C ARG A 203 -19.51 3.34 0.87
N ILE A 204 -18.75 3.24 1.95
CA ILE A 204 -18.96 2.23 3.00
C ILE A 204 -20.30 2.47 3.68
N LYS A 205 -20.61 3.72 4.05
CA LYS A 205 -21.89 4.11 4.66
C LYS A 205 -23.07 3.81 3.73
N ARG A 206 -22.96 4.17 2.44
CA ARG A 206 -23.98 3.82 1.43
C ARG A 206 -24.17 2.32 1.30
N ALA A 207 -23.09 1.54 1.27
CA ALA A 207 -23.16 0.07 1.20
C ALA A 207 -23.77 -0.57 2.46
N ALA A 208 -23.75 0.14 3.60
CA ALA A 208 -24.44 -0.23 4.83
C ALA A 208 -25.91 0.23 4.89
N GLY A 209 -26.44 0.79 3.80
CA GLY A 209 -27.84 1.25 3.70
C GLY A 209 -28.08 2.67 4.20
N LEU A 210 -27.03 3.46 4.51
CA LEU A 210 -27.22 4.87 4.86
C LEU A 210 -27.44 5.72 3.60
N GLU A 211 -28.56 6.43 3.57
CA GLU A 211 -28.89 7.40 2.49
C GLU A 211 -28.55 8.85 2.86
N ARG A 212 -28.31 9.11 4.15
CA ARG A 212 -27.96 10.42 4.69
C ARG A 212 -26.71 10.30 5.53
N VAL A 213 -25.91 11.35 5.57
CA VAL A 213 -24.72 11.47 6.41
C VAL A 213 -24.64 12.89 6.94
N VAL A 214 -24.03 13.06 8.11
CA VAL A 214 -23.73 14.38 8.67
C VAL A 214 -22.23 14.59 8.52
N LEU A 215 -21.83 15.67 7.84
CA LEU A 215 -20.42 16.07 7.79
C LEU A 215 -20.09 16.83 9.06
N VAL A 216 -19.02 16.41 9.74
CA VAL A 216 -18.68 16.85 11.10
C VAL A 216 -17.20 17.25 11.15
N PRO A 217 -16.84 18.43 10.62
CA PRO A 217 -15.45 18.83 10.54
C PRO A 217 -14.87 19.13 11.94
N GLY A 218 -13.91 18.30 12.34
CA GLY A 218 -13.10 18.50 13.54
C GLY A 218 -13.81 18.26 14.87
N ASN A 219 -13.02 18.29 15.95
CA ASN A 219 -13.46 17.94 17.30
C ASN A 219 -14.62 18.83 17.82
N HIS A 220 -14.68 20.09 17.37
CA HIS A 220 -15.76 21.00 17.77
C HIS A 220 -17.10 20.60 17.17
N GLY A 221 -17.10 20.18 15.89
CA GLY A 221 -18.28 19.65 15.22
C GLY A 221 -18.77 18.36 15.89
N GLU A 222 -17.84 17.44 16.20
CA GLU A 222 -18.20 16.17 16.86
C GLU A 222 -18.86 16.41 18.21
N ARG A 223 -18.33 17.36 18.97
CA ARG A 223 -18.90 17.76 20.25
C ARG A 223 -20.30 18.33 20.08
N PHE A 224 -20.50 19.25 19.14
CA PHE A 224 -21.80 19.87 18.88
C PHE A 224 -22.86 18.85 18.48
N VAL A 225 -22.54 17.96 17.53
CA VAL A 225 -23.49 16.93 17.07
C VAL A 225 -23.85 15.96 18.21
N ARG A 226 -22.88 15.61 19.06
CA ARG A 226 -23.11 14.75 20.23
C ARG A 226 -23.99 15.41 21.28
N GLU A 227 -23.65 16.63 21.67
CA GLU A 227 -24.19 17.27 22.88
C GLU A 227 -25.47 18.06 22.59
N GLN A 228 -25.64 18.57 21.36
CA GLN A 228 -26.76 19.45 21.02
C GLN A 228 -27.76 18.80 20.05
N MET A 229 -27.31 17.89 19.17
CA MET A 229 -28.17 17.32 18.12
C MET A 229 -28.59 15.87 18.41
N GLY A 230 -27.93 15.16 19.34
CA GLY A 230 -28.26 13.79 19.72
C GLY A 230 -28.17 12.76 18.59
N ILE A 231 -27.46 13.07 17.50
CA ILE A 231 -27.38 12.20 16.32
C ILE A 231 -26.42 11.05 16.60
N ASP A 232 -26.86 9.81 16.33
CA ASP A 232 -26.01 8.63 16.48
C ASP A 232 -24.73 8.74 15.63
N ARG A 233 -23.60 8.37 16.24
CA ARG A 233 -22.27 8.44 15.65
C ARG A 233 -22.11 7.66 14.35
N ARG A 234 -22.96 6.65 14.09
CA ARG A 234 -22.98 5.91 12.81
C ARG A 234 -23.21 6.82 11.60
N TRP A 235 -23.87 7.97 11.79
CA TRP A 235 -24.20 8.93 10.73
C TRP A 235 -23.09 9.96 10.45
N TRP A 236 -22.11 10.11 11.34
CA TRP A 236 -21.11 11.18 11.26
C TRP A 236 -19.96 10.85 10.31
N SER A 237 -19.51 11.80 9.51
CA SER A 237 -18.33 11.70 8.64
C SER A 237 -17.48 12.96 8.84
N PRO A 238 -16.19 12.86 9.20
CA PRO A 238 -15.32 14.02 9.42
C PRO A 238 -15.02 14.85 8.16
#